data_AF-A0A3G7U1N5-F1
#
_entry.id   AF-A0A3G7U1N5-F1
#
_cell.length_a   1.000
_cell.length_b   1.000
_cell.length_c   1.000
_cell.angle_alpha   90.00
_cell.angle_beta   90.00
_cell.angle_gamma   90.00
#
_symmetry.space_group_name_H-M   'P 1'
#
loop_
_entity.id
_entity.type
_entity.pdbx_description
1 polymer ?
#
loop_
_entity_poly.entity_id
_entity_poly.type
_entity_poly.pdbx_seq_one_letter_code
_entity_poly.pdbx_strand_id
1 'polypeptide(L)'
;MLSKKLIDFCKKNGWWFDDSSSDYELELQKIGISLSSDFGEFYLHVEDGPTFIHNGKEIYQICWFSKNTDFESNIKSAQAALGLKPEHIPLDSFEGEFGYFYNIKNGTVTEISLGQSLEKFTAGNLQPQWKNFNDFMESYFELE
;
A
#
# COMPACT_ATOMS: atom_id res chain seq x y z
N MET A 1 8.49 -8.09 -10.04
CA MET A 1 7.44 -8.54 -10.96
C MET A 1 6.20 -8.87 -10.16
N LEU A 2 5.08 -8.24 -10.53
CA LEU A 2 3.78 -8.50 -9.93
C LEU A 2 3.34 -9.97 -10.11
N SER A 3 2.66 -10.50 -9.10
CA SER A 3 2.16 -11.89 -9.11
C SER A 3 1.16 -12.12 -10.23
N LYS A 4 1.34 -13.24 -10.97
CA LYS A 4 0.37 -13.65 -11.99
C LYS A 4 -1.02 -13.89 -11.40
N LYS A 5 -1.12 -14.43 -10.18
CA LYS A 5 -2.40 -14.67 -9.52
C LYS A 5 -3.16 -13.37 -9.31
N LEU A 6 -2.44 -12.34 -8.84
CA LEU A 6 -2.99 -11.02 -8.63
C LEU A 6 -3.42 -10.37 -9.95
N ILE A 7 -2.60 -10.47 -11.00
CA ILE A 7 -2.96 -9.96 -12.34
C ILE A 7 -4.25 -10.64 -12.85
N ASP A 8 -4.32 -11.97 -12.78
CA ASP A 8 -5.47 -12.74 -13.26
C ASP A 8 -6.75 -12.38 -12.44
N PHE A 9 -6.60 -12.17 -11.13
CA PHE A 9 -7.68 -11.68 -10.27
C PHE A 9 -8.15 -10.27 -10.68
N CYS A 10 -7.23 -9.31 -10.85
CA CYS A 10 -7.58 -7.95 -11.26
C CYS A 10 -8.25 -7.92 -12.65
N LYS A 11 -7.77 -8.72 -13.60
CA LYS A 11 -8.40 -8.88 -14.93
C LYS A 11 -9.82 -9.43 -14.84
N LYS A 12 -10.05 -10.44 -13.99
CA LYS A 12 -11.38 -11.03 -13.79
C LYS A 12 -12.38 -10.03 -13.20
N ASN A 13 -11.92 -9.11 -12.36
CA ASN A 13 -12.75 -8.07 -11.75
C ASN A 13 -12.86 -6.80 -12.64
N GLY A 14 -12.16 -6.74 -13.77
CA GLY A 14 -12.16 -5.56 -14.65
C GLY A 14 -11.34 -4.39 -14.12
N TRP A 15 -10.44 -4.62 -13.18
CA TRP A 15 -9.59 -3.59 -12.56
C TRP A 15 -8.25 -3.38 -13.27
N TRP A 16 -7.87 -4.33 -14.13
CA TRP A 16 -6.59 -4.30 -14.83
C TRP A 16 -6.68 -3.52 -16.14
N PHE A 17 -5.75 -2.58 -16.33
CA PHE A 17 -5.56 -1.79 -17.54
C PHE A 17 -4.18 -2.11 -18.13
N ASP A 18 -4.14 -2.46 -19.42
CA ASP A 18 -2.88 -2.84 -20.07
C ASP A 18 -1.93 -1.62 -20.28
N ASP A 19 -2.49 -0.43 -20.46
CA ASP A 19 -1.74 0.81 -20.57
C ASP A 19 -1.52 1.44 -19.18
N SER A 20 -0.29 1.87 -18.89
CA SER A 20 0.01 2.62 -17.67
C SER A 20 -0.54 4.05 -17.74
N SER A 21 -0.98 4.59 -16.60
CA SER A 21 -1.37 5.98 -16.47
C SER A 21 -0.14 6.88 -16.30
N SER A 22 0.15 7.75 -17.26
CA SER A 22 1.26 8.73 -17.18
C SER A 22 1.14 9.67 -15.98
N ASP A 23 -0.09 9.99 -15.56
CA ASP A 23 -0.32 10.80 -14.36
C ASP A 23 0.11 10.03 -13.10
N TYR A 24 -0.20 8.73 -13.03
CA TYR A 24 0.17 7.89 -11.89
C TYR A 24 1.68 7.62 -11.82
N GLU A 25 2.38 7.60 -12.95
CA GLU A 25 3.85 7.56 -12.97
C GLU A 25 4.45 8.76 -12.22
N LEU A 26 3.93 9.97 -12.46
CA LEU A 26 4.37 11.18 -11.76
C LEU A 26 4.05 11.11 -10.26
N GLU A 27 2.85 10.64 -9.89
CA GLU A 27 2.46 10.51 -8.49
C GLU A 27 3.35 9.53 -7.72
N LEU A 28 3.66 8.36 -8.27
CA LEU A 28 4.55 7.38 -7.65
C LEU A 28 5.97 7.93 -7.46
N GLN A 29 6.47 8.68 -8.44
CA GLN A 29 7.78 9.31 -8.34
C GLN A 29 7.85 10.37 -7.23
N LYS A 30 6.79 11.16 -7.03
CA LYS A 30 6.72 12.17 -5.94
C LYS A 30 6.93 11.55 -4.56
N ILE A 31 6.33 10.38 -4.33
CA ILE A 31 6.43 9.66 -3.05
C ILE A 31 7.61 8.68 -2.99
N GLY A 32 8.49 8.68 -4.00
CA GLY A 32 9.74 7.91 -4.01
C GLY A 32 9.58 6.41 -4.32
N ILE A 33 8.50 6.03 -4.99
CA ILE A 33 8.25 4.64 -5.42
C ILE A 33 8.85 4.40 -6.82
N SER A 34 9.55 3.27 -6.98
CA SER A 34 10.02 2.83 -8.29
C SER A 34 8.86 2.31 -9.14
N LEU A 35 8.74 2.80 -10.38
CA LEU A 35 7.74 2.34 -11.36
C LEU A 35 7.89 0.86 -11.72
N SER A 36 9.11 0.30 -11.60
CA SER A 36 9.41 -1.12 -11.86
C SER A 36 9.30 -2.03 -10.64
N SER A 37 8.89 -1.48 -9.48
CA SER A 37 8.61 -2.30 -8.30
C SER A 37 7.24 -2.96 -8.41
N ASP A 38 7.01 -4.07 -7.69
CA ASP A 38 5.69 -4.73 -7.66
C ASP A 38 4.58 -3.76 -7.24
N PHE A 39 4.89 -2.91 -6.27
CA PHE A 39 3.99 -1.84 -5.82
C PHE A 39 3.69 -0.84 -6.94
N GLY A 40 4.73 -0.38 -7.66
CA GLY A 40 4.59 0.55 -8.77
C GLY A 40 3.79 -0.05 -9.92
N GLU A 41 4.14 -1.25 -10.37
CA GLU A 41 3.41 -1.99 -11.41
C GLU A 41 1.93 -2.15 -11.04
N PHE A 42 1.62 -2.50 -9.78
CA PHE A 42 0.24 -2.62 -9.34
C PHE A 42 -0.55 -1.32 -9.48
N TYR A 43 -0.08 -0.22 -8.88
CA TYR A 43 -0.85 1.04 -8.90
C TYR A 43 -0.83 1.77 -10.25
N LEU A 44 0.02 1.37 -11.19
CA LEU A 44 -0.01 1.84 -12.57
C LEU A 44 -1.08 1.16 -13.41
N HIS A 45 -1.41 -0.10 -13.09
CA HIS A 45 -2.26 -0.95 -13.92
C HIS A 45 -3.57 -1.35 -13.26
N VAL A 46 -3.74 -1.14 -11.95
CA VAL A 46 -4.91 -1.61 -11.20
C VAL A 46 -5.69 -0.44 -10.61
N GLU A 47 -6.98 -0.37 -10.95
CA GLU A 47 -7.92 0.61 -10.42
C GLU A 47 -9.36 0.05 -10.37
N ASP A 48 -9.97 0.04 -9.19
CA ASP A 48 -11.41 -0.22 -8.95
C ASP A 48 -12.17 1.09 -8.60
N GLY A 49 -11.42 2.14 -8.27
CA GLY A 49 -11.90 3.39 -7.72
C GLY A 49 -10.84 4.04 -6.83
N PRO A 50 -11.22 4.93 -5.89
CA PRO A 50 -10.28 5.55 -4.97
C PRO A 50 -9.65 4.54 -3.99
N THR A 51 -10.32 3.42 -3.74
CA THR A 51 -9.90 2.40 -2.78
C THR A 51 -10.25 0.99 -3.28
N PHE A 52 -9.60 -0.01 -2.69
CA PHE A 52 -9.88 -1.43 -2.87
C PHE A 52 -10.51 -1.96 -1.59
N ILE A 53 -11.77 -2.37 -1.66
CA ILE A 53 -12.52 -2.88 -0.50
C ILE A 53 -12.58 -4.40 -0.56
N HIS A 54 -12.14 -5.07 0.50
CA HIS A 54 -12.25 -6.52 0.65
C HIS A 54 -12.50 -6.91 2.10
N ASN A 55 -13.47 -7.80 2.35
CA ASN A 55 -13.83 -8.29 3.68
C ASN A 55 -14.00 -7.20 4.76
N GLY A 56 -14.61 -6.07 4.37
CA GLY A 56 -14.85 -4.92 5.26
C GLY A 56 -13.61 -4.10 5.59
N LYS A 57 -12.46 -4.40 4.97
CA LYS A 57 -11.24 -3.61 5.00
C LYS A 57 -11.12 -2.80 3.72
N GLU A 58 -10.42 -1.68 3.82
CA GLU A 58 -10.23 -0.73 2.73
C GLU A 58 -8.75 -0.36 2.66
N ILE A 59 -8.18 -0.43 1.46
CA ILE A 59 -6.84 0.10 1.18
C ILE A 59 -6.91 1.10 0.03
N TYR A 60 -6.02 2.07 0.03
CA TYR A 60 -6.00 3.16 -0.94
C TYR A 60 -5.55 2.70 -2.33
N GLN A 61 -6.14 3.31 -3.36
CA GLN A 61 -5.46 3.51 -4.62
C GLN A 61 -4.49 4.69 -4.41
N ILE A 62 -3.20 4.37 -4.23
CA ILE A 62 -2.18 5.32 -3.77
C ILE A 62 -2.00 6.49 -4.74
N CYS A 63 -2.04 6.23 -6.05
CA CYS A 63 -1.90 7.27 -7.05
C CYS A 63 -3.13 8.19 -7.09
N TRP A 64 -4.33 7.64 -6.92
CA TRP A 64 -5.57 8.40 -6.79
C TRP A 64 -5.49 9.32 -5.57
N PHE A 65 -5.08 8.80 -4.41
CA PHE A 65 -4.91 9.60 -3.20
C PHE A 65 -3.83 10.67 -3.36
N SER A 66 -2.68 10.34 -3.93
CA SER A 66 -1.60 11.30 -4.22
C SER A 66 -2.07 12.44 -5.13
N LYS A 67 -2.86 12.12 -6.16
CA LYS A 67 -3.36 13.11 -7.13
C LYS A 67 -4.50 13.98 -6.58
N ASN A 68 -5.40 13.39 -5.79
CA ASN A 68 -6.68 14.02 -5.43
C ASN A 68 -6.75 14.52 -3.98
N THR A 69 -5.72 14.28 -3.16
CA THR A 69 -5.68 14.65 -1.75
C THR A 69 -4.31 15.23 -1.37
N ASP A 70 -4.18 15.75 -0.15
CA ASP A 70 -2.88 16.15 0.43
C ASP A 70 -2.13 14.94 1.00
N PHE A 71 -1.91 13.92 0.16
CA PHE A 71 -1.43 12.62 0.59
C PHE A 71 -0.03 12.69 1.22
N GLU A 72 0.88 13.50 0.67
CA GLU A 72 2.22 13.69 1.26
C GLU A 72 2.16 14.24 2.69
N SER A 73 1.28 15.21 2.95
CA SER A 73 1.09 15.74 4.30
C SER A 73 0.40 14.73 5.20
N ASN A 74 -0.52 13.92 4.67
CA ASN A 74 -1.16 12.84 5.41
C ASN A 74 -0.16 11.75 5.80
N ILE A 75 0.76 11.35 4.90
CA ILE A 75 1.86 10.43 5.20
C ILE A 75 2.71 10.97 6.36
N LYS A 76 3.16 12.23 6.25
CA LYS A 76 3.99 12.87 7.29
C LYS A 76 3.26 12.95 8.63
N SER A 77 1.98 13.30 8.60
CA SER A 77 1.12 13.37 9.79
C SER A 77 0.99 12.01 10.47
N ALA A 78 0.69 10.96 9.70
CA ALA A 78 0.58 9.59 10.20
C ALA A 78 1.92 9.09 10.78
N GLN A 79 3.02 9.32 10.06
CA GLN A 79 4.37 8.96 10.51
C GLN A 79 4.73 9.66 11.83
N ALA A 80 4.43 10.97 11.95
CA ALA A 80 4.69 11.73 13.16
C ALA A 80 3.82 11.26 14.34
N ALA A 81 2.52 11.04 14.10
CA ALA A 81 1.57 10.60 15.13
C ALA A 81 1.92 9.21 15.69
N LEU A 82 2.41 8.31 14.83
CA LEU A 82 2.71 6.92 15.18
C LEU A 82 4.22 6.68 15.45
N GLY A 83 5.07 7.71 15.33
CA GLY A 83 6.52 7.56 15.49
C GLY A 83 7.18 6.66 14.44
N LEU A 84 6.61 6.58 13.24
CA LEU A 84 7.12 5.76 12.14
C LEU A 84 8.26 6.46 11.41
N LYS A 85 9.17 5.65 10.87
CA LYS A 85 10.23 6.16 10.00
C LYS A 85 9.68 6.59 8.64
N PRO A 86 10.32 7.57 7.95
CA PRO A 86 9.84 8.09 6.66
C PRO A 86 9.64 7.06 5.56
N GLU A 87 10.30 5.90 5.64
CA GLU A 87 10.12 4.81 4.68
C GLU A 87 8.77 4.09 4.76
N HIS A 88 7.93 4.34 5.76
CA HIS A 88 6.64 3.65 5.91
C HIS A 88 5.49 4.51 5.37
N ILE A 89 4.84 4.04 4.32
CA ILE A 89 3.68 4.68 3.70
C ILE A 89 2.42 3.95 4.18
N PRO A 90 1.42 4.65 4.74
CA PRO A 90 0.12 4.08 5.06
C PRO A 90 -0.61 3.65 3.79
N LEU A 91 -1.22 2.46 3.82
CA LEU A 91 -2.07 1.94 2.76
C LEU A 91 -3.56 2.11 3.06
N ASP A 92 -3.91 2.61 4.24
CA ASP A 92 -5.29 2.87 4.66
C ASP A 92 -5.37 4.09 5.59
N SER A 93 -6.57 4.38 6.09
CA SER A 93 -6.86 5.55 6.93
C SER A 93 -6.51 5.39 8.40
N PHE A 94 -6.11 4.19 8.82
CA PHE A 94 -5.86 3.86 10.22
C PHE A 94 -7.06 4.11 11.17
N GLU A 95 -8.28 4.33 10.65
CA GLU A 95 -9.45 4.74 11.45
C GLU A 95 -9.85 3.73 12.54
N GLY A 96 -9.52 2.45 12.35
CA GLY A 96 -9.79 1.37 13.31
C GLY A 96 -8.70 1.19 14.38
N GLU A 97 -7.83 2.18 14.61
CA GLU A 97 -6.62 2.06 15.45
C GLU A 97 -5.66 0.95 14.95
N PHE A 98 -5.75 0.70 13.66
CA PHE A 98 -5.15 -0.42 12.95
C PHE A 98 -4.96 -0.02 11.49
N GLY A 99 -3.83 -0.41 10.90
CA GLY A 99 -3.63 -0.25 9.47
C GLY A 99 -2.39 -0.93 8.90
N TYR A 100 -2.30 -0.89 7.58
CA TYR A 100 -1.23 -1.48 6.78
C TYR A 100 -0.21 -0.44 6.35
N PHE A 101 1.07 -0.76 6.49
CA PHE A 101 2.17 0.14 6.15
C PHE A 101 3.16 -0.56 5.21
N TYR A 102 3.36 0.04 4.04
CA TYR A 102 4.36 -0.41 3.07
C TYR A 102 5.70 0.27 3.33
N ASN A 103 6.77 -0.52 3.37
CA ASN A 103 8.13 0.00 3.50
C ASN A 103 8.78 0.17 2.13
N ILE A 104 8.98 1.43 1.72
CA ILE A 104 9.50 1.76 0.39
C ILE A 104 10.94 1.31 0.14
N LYS A 105 11.72 1.04 1.19
CA LYS A 105 13.13 0.66 1.07
C LYS A 105 13.31 -0.83 0.81
N ASN A 106 12.44 -1.67 1.38
CA ASN A 106 12.60 -3.13 1.33
C ASN A 106 11.38 -3.89 0.80
N GLY A 107 10.28 -3.19 0.50
CA GLY A 107 9.07 -3.76 -0.09
C GLY A 107 8.19 -4.54 0.88
N THR A 108 8.54 -4.61 2.17
CA THR A 108 7.74 -5.32 3.17
C THR A 108 6.45 -4.56 3.50
N VAL A 109 5.41 -5.30 3.91
CA VAL A 109 4.18 -4.71 4.44
C VAL A 109 4.01 -5.18 5.87
N THR A 110 3.70 -4.25 6.75
CA THR A 110 3.48 -4.51 8.17
C THR A 110 2.10 -4.02 8.58
N GLU A 111 1.40 -4.88 9.29
CA GLU A 111 0.19 -4.55 10.00
C GLU A 111 0.54 -3.96 11.37
N ILE A 112 0.05 -2.75 11.65
CA ILE A 112 0.31 -2.04 12.90
C ILE A 112 -1.04 -1.74 13.56
N SER A 113 -1.15 -2.03 14.85
CA SER A 113 -2.25 -1.60 15.70
C SER A 113 -1.73 -0.74 16.85
N LEU A 114 -2.59 0.06 17.48
CA LEU A 114 -2.23 0.76 18.71
C LEU A 114 -1.82 -0.21 19.83
N GLY A 115 -1.15 0.34 20.85
CA GLY A 115 -0.64 -0.39 22.00
C GLY A 115 0.61 -1.21 21.66
N GLN A 116 0.62 -2.49 22.06
CA GLN A 116 1.83 -3.31 22.04
C GLN A 116 2.40 -3.53 20.63
N SER A 117 1.56 -3.54 19.59
CA SER A 117 2.03 -3.71 18.20
C SER A 117 2.88 -2.51 17.78
N LEU A 118 2.36 -1.29 17.98
CA LEU A 118 3.10 -0.05 17.71
C LEU A 118 4.38 0.07 18.56
N GLU A 119 4.35 -0.28 19.85
CA GLU A 119 5.53 -0.28 20.71
C GLU A 119 6.62 -1.23 20.20
N LYS A 120 6.24 -2.46 19.81
CA LYS A 120 7.17 -3.42 19.23
C LYS A 120 7.71 -2.93 17.90
N PHE A 121 6.87 -2.33 17.06
CA PHE A 121 7.28 -1.83 15.75
C PHE A 121 8.29 -0.69 15.86
N THR A 122 7.99 0.32 16.67
CA THR A 122 8.88 1.48 16.90
C THR A 122 10.19 1.07 17.57
N ALA A 123 10.18 0.03 18.41
CA ALA A 123 11.40 -0.57 18.98
C ALA A 123 12.19 -1.46 18.01
N GLY A 124 11.70 -1.70 16.79
CA GLY A 124 12.34 -2.58 15.80
C GLY A 124 12.19 -4.08 16.11
N ASN A 125 11.26 -4.43 17.00
CA ASN A 125 11.01 -5.80 17.47
C ASN A 125 9.80 -6.46 16.80
N LEU A 126 9.03 -5.73 15.99
CA LEU A 126 7.94 -6.29 15.18
C LEU A 126 8.49 -6.74 13.83
N GLN A 127 8.26 -8.01 13.48
CA GLN A 127 8.59 -8.54 12.16
C GLN A 127 7.43 -8.26 11.19
N PRO A 128 7.70 -7.84 9.95
CA PRO A 128 6.66 -7.68 8.93
C PRO A 128 5.92 -8.99 8.69
N GLN A 129 4.59 -8.92 8.58
CA GLN A 129 3.74 -10.08 8.28
C GLN A 129 3.95 -10.54 6.83
N TRP A 130 4.19 -9.60 5.91
CA TRP A 130 4.40 -9.88 4.49
C TRP A 130 5.78 -9.43 4.04
N LYS A 131 6.51 -10.35 3.39
CA LYS A 131 7.91 -10.11 2.99
C LYS A 131 8.02 -9.21 1.78
N ASN A 132 6.95 -9.10 0.99
CA ASN A 132 6.86 -8.26 -0.19
C ASN A 132 5.40 -7.84 -0.43
N PHE A 133 5.19 -6.94 -1.38
CA PHE A 133 3.87 -6.42 -1.72
C PHE A 133 2.92 -7.49 -2.31
N ASN A 134 3.44 -8.44 -3.10
CA ASN A 134 2.62 -9.53 -3.65
C ASN A 134 2.05 -10.41 -2.53
N ASP A 135 2.88 -10.82 -1.56
CA ASP A 135 2.45 -11.62 -0.41
C ASP A 135 1.30 -10.93 0.33
N PHE A 136 1.39 -9.60 0.49
CA PHE A 136 0.35 -8.79 1.11
C PHE A 136 -0.93 -8.79 0.28
N MET A 137 -0.87 -8.47 -1.01
CA MET A 137 -2.05 -8.37 -1.86
C MET A 137 -2.75 -9.72 -2.06
N GLU A 138 -1.98 -10.80 -2.20
CA GLU A 138 -2.51 -12.17 -2.24
C GLU A 138 -3.22 -12.53 -0.94
N SER A 139 -2.63 -12.17 0.21
CA SER A 139 -3.27 -12.37 1.51
C SER A 139 -4.49 -11.45 1.72
N TYR A 140 -4.46 -10.22 1.22
CA TYR A 140 -5.51 -9.22 1.37
C TYR A 140 -6.77 -9.63 0.59
N PHE A 141 -6.60 -10.14 -0.62
CA PHE A 141 -7.69 -10.63 -1.47
C PHE A 141 -7.98 -12.13 -1.33
N GLU A 142 -7.34 -12.81 -0.37
CA GLU A 142 -7.51 -14.24 -0.09
C GLU A 142 -7.29 -15.13 -1.34
N LEU A 143 -6.22 -14.84 -2.10
CA LEU A 143 -5.88 -15.55 -3.34
C LEU A 143 -5.14 -16.86 -3.03
N GLU A 144 -5.71 -18.00 -3.44
CA GLU A 144 -5.14 -19.35 -3.26
C GLU A 144 -4.00 -19.69 -4.25
#